data_AF-A0A4D4K5A6-F1
#
_entry.id   AF-A0A4D4K5A6-F1
#
_cell.length_a   1.000
_cell.length_b   1.000
_cell.length_c   1.000
_cell.angle_alpha   90.00
_cell.angle_beta   90.00
_cell.angle_gamma   90.00
#
_symmetry.space_group_name_H-M   'P 1'
#
loop_
_entity.id
_entity.type
_entity.pdbx_description
1 polymer ?
#
loop_
_entity_poly.entity_id
_entity_poly.type
_entity_poly.pdbx_seq_one_letter_code
_entity_poly.pdbx_strand_id
1 'polypeptide(L)'
;MGVEEEWRSKAGPWARATMPDGQELDVVVTARHRSRDGRWWYECEAILPARHEAADGTTKMMGAPTPISVDSERIAKIPGEDYSLLPTDGAIAGRQWVIERLHQYTEDAPSRRLHRRDCWQVRNEHTLIPTREAAESQAHPDIAICDICRPDKALPR
;
A
#
# COMPACT_ATOMS: atom_id res chain seq x y z
N MET A 1 -18.89 0.65 -17.54
CA MET A 1 -18.03 1.21 -16.49
C MET A 1 -16.73 0.44 -16.53
N GLY A 2 -15.67 1.08 -17.02
CA GLY A 2 -14.40 0.42 -17.29
C GLY A 2 -13.67 0.09 -16.00
N VAL A 3 -12.82 -0.94 -16.03
CA VAL A 3 -11.89 -1.30 -14.94
C VAL A 3 -11.09 -0.07 -14.45
N GLU A 4 -10.91 0.93 -15.33
CA GLU A 4 -10.30 2.23 -15.06
C GLU A 4 -11.04 3.14 -14.06
N GLU A 5 -12.35 2.96 -13.91
CA GLU A 5 -13.18 3.80 -13.02
C GLU A 5 -13.22 3.22 -11.60
N GLU A 6 -13.07 1.90 -11.50
CA GLU A 6 -13.09 1.15 -10.24
C GLU A 6 -11.78 1.32 -9.44
N TRP A 7 -10.61 1.39 -10.09
CA TRP A 7 -9.35 1.63 -9.36
C TRP A 7 -9.23 3.07 -8.85
N ARG A 8 -9.77 4.06 -9.59
CA ARG A 8 -9.74 5.48 -9.19
C ARG A 8 -10.50 5.74 -7.89
N SER A 9 -11.58 5.00 -7.64
CA SER A 9 -12.45 5.19 -6.46
C SER A 9 -11.91 4.53 -5.18
N LYS A 10 -11.03 3.52 -5.28
CA LYS A 10 -10.53 2.75 -4.12
C LYS A 10 -9.19 3.26 -3.57
N ALA A 11 -8.56 4.25 -4.21
CA ALA A 11 -7.12 4.46 -4.04
C ALA A 11 -6.72 5.57 -3.03
N GLY A 12 -7.55 6.58 -2.77
CA GLY A 12 -7.19 7.79 -2.01
C GLY A 12 -7.16 9.04 -2.92
N PRO A 13 -7.04 10.26 -2.36
CA PRO A 13 -7.12 11.47 -3.17
C PRO A 13 -5.89 11.64 -4.07
N TRP A 14 -6.11 12.14 -5.27
CA TRP A 14 -5.05 12.39 -6.25
C TRP A 14 -4.28 13.66 -5.97
N ALA A 15 -2.97 13.69 -6.19
CA ALA A 15 -2.16 14.89 -6.10
C ALA A 15 -1.10 14.92 -7.20
N ARG A 16 -0.55 16.10 -7.50
CA ARG A 16 0.56 16.27 -8.43
C ARG A 16 1.87 16.40 -7.69
N ALA A 17 2.76 15.45 -7.87
CA ALA A 17 4.09 15.43 -7.25
C ALA A 17 5.18 15.85 -8.25
N THR A 18 6.12 16.67 -7.81
CA THR A 18 7.32 17.06 -8.58
C THR A 18 8.51 16.23 -8.13
N MET A 19 9.04 15.42 -9.05
CA MET A 19 10.19 14.54 -8.85
C MET A 19 11.50 15.35 -8.69
N PRO A 20 12.58 14.72 -8.18
CA PRO A 20 13.86 15.42 -8.00
C PRO A 20 14.46 16.01 -9.28
N ASP A 21 14.18 15.40 -10.43
CA ASP A 21 14.62 15.83 -11.76
C ASP A 21 13.67 16.85 -12.42
N GLY A 22 12.61 17.26 -11.72
CA GLY A 22 11.61 18.22 -12.20
C GLY A 22 10.46 17.59 -13.00
N GLN A 23 10.43 16.27 -13.20
CA GLN A 23 9.27 15.61 -13.79
C GLN A 23 8.05 15.72 -12.87
N GLU A 24 6.85 15.81 -13.43
CA GLU A 24 5.60 15.80 -12.67
C GLU A 24 4.86 14.47 -12.86
N LEU A 25 4.37 13.91 -11.76
CA LEU A 25 3.55 12.70 -11.75
C LEU A 25 2.26 12.94 -10.98
N ASP A 26 1.16 12.43 -11.52
CA ASP A 26 -0.06 12.25 -10.76
C ASP A 26 0.08 11.01 -9.88
N VAL A 27 -0.12 11.21 -8.59
CA VAL A 27 0.06 10.20 -7.57
C VAL A 27 -1.18 10.11 -6.70
N VAL A 28 -1.42 8.92 -6.18
CA VAL A 28 -2.47 8.69 -5.21
C VAL A 28 -1.87 8.90 -3.82
N VAL A 29 -2.41 9.85 -3.05
CA VAL A 29 -1.96 10.09 -1.68
C VAL A 29 -2.61 9.07 -0.75
N THR A 30 -1.77 8.34 -0.02
CA THR A 30 -2.20 7.25 0.86
C THR A 30 -2.08 7.61 2.34
N ALA A 31 -1.14 8.50 2.70
CA ALA A 31 -1.00 9.01 4.07
C ALA A 31 -0.09 10.25 4.10
N ARG A 32 0.03 10.89 5.27
CA ARG A 32 0.99 11.97 5.52
C ARG A 32 1.63 11.81 6.91
N HIS A 33 2.95 11.91 7.04
CA HIS A 33 3.60 11.89 8.36
C HIS A 33 4.57 13.03 8.54
N ARG A 34 4.88 13.29 9.80
CA ARG A 34 5.97 14.17 10.19
C ARG A 34 7.20 13.33 10.54
N SER A 35 8.32 13.57 9.86
CA SER A 35 9.60 12.94 10.18
C SER A 35 10.19 13.52 11.48
N ARG A 36 11.21 12.85 12.05
CA ARG A 36 11.83 13.26 13.33
C ARG A 36 12.47 14.66 13.29
N ASP A 37 12.89 15.11 12.12
CA ASP A 37 13.40 16.46 11.86
C ASP A 37 12.27 17.51 11.72
N GLY A 38 11.01 17.11 11.87
CA GLY A 38 9.86 17.99 11.83
C GLY A 38 9.30 18.30 10.44
N ARG A 39 9.87 17.73 9.36
CA ARG A 39 9.35 17.89 7.99
C ARG A 39 8.11 17.04 7.75
N TRP A 40 7.22 17.51 6.88
CA TRP A 40 6.05 16.75 6.46
C TRP A 40 6.33 16.01 5.15
N TRP A 41 5.94 14.75 5.12
CA TRP A 41 6.04 13.85 3.97
C TRP A 41 4.68 13.27 3.64
N TYR A 42 4.39 13.12 2.36
CA TYR A 42 3.25 12.38 1.86
C TYR A 42 3.69 11.01 1.37
N GLU A 43 2.99 9.97 1.83
CA GLU A 43 3.14 8.62 1.29
C GLU A 43 2.18 8.47 0.12
N CYS A 44 2.72 8.11 -1.03
CA CYS A 44 2.01 8.11 -2.29
C CYS A 44 2.22 6.81 -3.06
N GLU A 45 1.34 6.55 -4.01
CA GLU A 45 1.57 5.57 -5.06
C GLU A 45 1.61 6.23 -6.43
N ALA A 46 2.72 6.04 -7.14
CA ALA A 46 2.86 6.39 -8.54
C ALA A 46 2.50 5.19 -9.41
N ILE A 47 1.70 5.39 -10.46
CA ILE A 47 1.40 4.33 -11.43
C ILE A 47 2.54 4.31 -12.46
N LEU A 48 3.42 3.32 -12.37
CA LEU A 48 4.58 3.18 -13.25
C LEU A 48 4.44 1.98 -14.20
N PRO A 49 5.10 1.99 -15.37
CA PRO A 49 5.13 0.84 -16.26
C PRO A 49 5.73 -0.40 -15.58
N ALA A 50 5.03 -1.51 -15.69
CA ALA A 50 5.44 -2.82 -15.21
C ALA A 50 5.16 -3.89 -16.27
N ARG A 51 5.99 -4.93 -16.30
CA ARG A 51 5.76 -6.11 -17.15
C ARG A 51 4.78 -7.04 -16.45
N HIS A 52 3.71 -7.40 -17.15
CA HIS A 52 2.76 -8.42 -16.74
C HIS A 52 2.87 -9.63 -17.67
N GLU A 53 2.97 -10.83 -17.10
CA GLU A 53 2.93 -12.10 -17.83
C GLU A 53 1.56 -12.75 -17.61
N ALA A 54 0.83 -13.00 -18.69
CA ALA A 54 -0.45 -13.68 -18.64
C ALA A 54 -0.27 -15.20 -18.52
N ALA A 55 -1.34 -15.91 -18.14
CA ALA A 55 -1.31 -17.35 -17.94
C ALA A 55 -0.94 -18.16 -19.20
N ASP A 56 -1.08 -17.56 -20.39
CA ASP A 56 -0.68 -18.13 -21.68
C ASP A 56 0.80 -17.85 -22.06
N GLY A 57 1.57 -17.23 -21.15
CA GLY A 57 2.98 -16.87 -21.36
C GLY A 57 3.20 -15.59 -22.15
N THR A 58 2.14 -14.87 -22.55
CA THR A 58 2.29 -13.59 -23.24
C THR A 58 2.66 -12.47 -22.27
N THR A 59 3.61 -11.63 -22.66
CA THR A 59 4.03 -10.47 -21.86
C THR A 59 3.45 -9.17 -22.42
N LYS A 60 2.91 -8.32 -21.55
CA LYS A 60 2.45 -6.97 -21.91
C LYS A 60 2.87 -5.94 -20.86
N MET A 61 2.92 -4.68 -21.28
CA MET A 61 3.13 -3.55 -20.36
C MET A 61 1.80 -3.17 -19.71
N MET A 62 1.81 -2.99 -18.39
CA MET A 62 0.68 -2.51 -17.59
C MET A 62 1.15 -1.45 -16.58
N GLY A 63 0.23 -0.67 -16.03
CA GLY A 63 0.54 0.19 -14.88
C GLY A 63 0.55 -0.61 -13.59
N ALA A 64 1.54 -0.39 -12.73
CA ALA A 64 1.61 -0.95 -11.38
C ALA A 64 1.82 0.16 -10.33
N PRO A 65 1.09 0.15 -9.21
CA PRO A 65 1.31 1.08 -8.13
C PRO A 65 2.68 0.87 -7.47
N THR A 66 3.50 1.92 -7.51
CA THR A 66 4.84 1.96 -6.93
C THR A 66 4.84 2.93 -5.75
N PRO A 67 5.19 2.47 -4.53
CA PRO A 67 5.21 3.33 -3.37
C PRO A 67 6.36 4.34 -3.48
N ILE A 68 6.06 5.61 -3.21
CA ILE A 68 7.04 6.69 -3.11
C ILE A 68 6.69 7.60 -1.95
N SER A 69 7.69 8.29 -1.41
CA SER A 69 7.49 9.34 -0.40
C SER A 69 7.87 10.69 -1.01
N VAL A 70 6.99 11.68 -0.86
CA VAL A 70 7.16 13.01 -1.47
C VAL A 70 7.17 14.07 -0.37
N ASP A 71 8.15 14.96 -0.42
CA ASP A 71 8.21 16.09 0.51
C ASP A 71 6.97 16.99 0.31
N SER A 72 6.40 17.50 1.40
CA SER A 72 5.21 18.34 1.36
C SER A 72 5.34 19.61 0.52
N GLU A 73 6.57 20.11 0.30
CA GLU A 73 6.86 21.27 -0.54
C GLU A 73 6.90 20.92 -2.05
N ARG A 74 6.92 19.63 -2.39
CA ARG A 74 7.01 19.11 -3.76
C ARG A 74 5.74 18.42 -4.23
N ILE A 75 4.61 18.69 -3.58
CA ILE A 75 3.33 18.09 -3.94
C ILE A 75 2.20 19.10 -3.85
N ALA A 76 1.42 19.19 -4.92
CA ALA A 76 0.27 20.07 -5.04
C ALA A 76 -1.01 19.25 -4.99
N LYS A 77 -1.96 19.70 -4.17
CA LYS A 77 -3.31 19.13 -4.13
C LYS A 77 -4.06 19.46 -5.42
N ILE A 78 -4.76 18.48 -5.97
CA ILE A 78 -5.66 18.68 -7.11
C ILE A 78 -7.00 19.21 -6.59
N PRO A 79 -7.55 20.30 -7.16
CA PRO A 79 -8.85 20.83 -6.74
C PRO A 79 -9.98 19.81 -6.89
N GLY A 80 -10.83 19.70 -5.87
CA GLY A 80 -11.98 18.78 -5.85
C GLY A 80 -11.72 17.42 -5.20
N GLU A 81 -10.45 17.07 -4.95
CA GLU A 81 -10.09 15.86 -4.19
C GLU A 81 -10.24 16.09 -2.67
N ASP A 82 -10.71 15.07 -1.94
CA ASP A 82 -10.89 15.14 -0.48
C ASP A 82 -9.69 14.53 0.26
N TYR A 83 -8.95 15.39 0.97
CA TYR A 83 -7.78 15.00 1.76
C TYR A 83 -8.04 14.98 3.27
N SER A 84 -9.27 15.23 3.70
CA SER A 84 -9.62 15.32 5.13
C SER A 84 -9.42 14.01 5.87
N LEU A 85 -9.49 12.88 5.15
CA LEU A 85 -9.35 11.53 5.67
C LEU A 85 -7.91 10.98 5.60
N LEU A 86 -6.92 11.80 5.21
CA LEU A 86 -5.54 11.36 5.17
C LEU A 86 -5.03 11.05 6.58
N PRO A 87 -4.56 9.82 6.85
CA PRO A 87 -3.92 9.50 8.12
C PRO A 87 -2.71 10.42 8.33
N THR A 88 -2.65 11.08 9.50
CA THR A 88 -1.59 12.03 9.89
C THR A 88 -0.59 11.47 10.90
N ASP A 89 -1.00 10.42 11.61
CA ASP A 89 -0.17 9.66 12.54
C ASP A 89 0.28 8.34 11.89
N GLY A 90 1.58 8.05 11.97
CA GLY A 90 2.13 6.76 11.56
C GLY A 90 2.28 6.55 10.05
N ALA A 91 2.47 7.59 9.24
CA ALA A 91 2.69 7.44 7.78
C ALA A 91 4.06 6.88 7.37
N ILE A 92 4.45 5.82 8.05
CA ILE A 92 5.05 4.68 7.37
C ILE A 92 3.94 3.62 7.42
N ALA A 93 2.88 3.73 6.59
CA ALA A 93 1.91 2.68 6.20
C ALA A 93 0.47 3.14 5.91
N GLY A 94 0.19 3.45 4.63
CA GLY A 94 -1.16 3.32 4.05
C GLY A 94 -1.39 1.98 3.34
N ARG A 95 -0.31 1.29 2.92
CA ARG A 95 -0.32 0.01 2.18
C ARG A 95 0.96 -0.79 2.45
N GLN A 96 1.45 -0.78 3.69
CA GLN A 96 2.60 -1.59 4.07
C GLN A 96 2.24 -3.00 4.48
N TRP A 97 0.96 -3.35 4.50
CA TRP A 97 0.55 -4.63 5.03
C TRP A 97 -0.22 -5.37 3.97
N VAL A 98 0.08 -6.65 3.84
CA VAL A 98 -0.67 -7.55 2.96
C VAL A 98 -1.15 -8.74 3.76
N ILE A 99 -2.35 -9.19 3.44
CA ILE A 99 -2.88 -10.47 3.88
C ILE A 99 -2.70 -11.45 2.72
N GLU A 100 -1.83 -12.43 2.92
CA GLU A 100 -1.65 -13.56 2.02
C GLU A 100 -2.66 -14.66 2.37
N ARG A 101 -3.30 -15.25 1.36
CA ARG A 101 -4.12 -16.44 1.52
C ARG A 101 -3.23 -17.68 1.57
N LEU A 102 -3.42 -18.52 2.59
CA LEU A 102 -2.71 -19.78 2.76
C LEU A 102 -3.58 -20.96 2.34
N HIS A 103 -2.92 -22.04 1.90
CA HIS A 103 -3.57 -23.33 1.78
C HIS A 103 -3.67 -23.98 3.18
N GLN A 104 -4.88 -24.32 3.61
CA GLN A 104 -5.11 -24.99 4.89
C GLN A 104 -4.95 -26.50 4.72
N TYR A 105 -4.06 -27.10 5.50
CA TYR A 105 -3.88 -28.56 5.55
C TYR A 105 -4.71 -29.23 6.66
N THR A 106 -5.17 -28.45 7.65
CA THR A 106 -6.05 -28.86 8.75
C THR A 106 -7.04 -27.75 9.06
N GLU A 107 -8.19 -28.06 9.66
CA GLU A 107 -9.23 -27.06 10.00
C GLU A 107 -8.69 -26.00 10.98
N ASP A 108 -7.80 -26.39 11.91
CA ASP A 108 -7.20 -25.49 12.90
C ASP A 108 -6.00 -24.68 12.36
N ALA A 109 -5.56 -24.92 11.11
CA ALA A 109 -4.44 -24.18 10.54
C ALA A 109 -4.89 -22.78 10.09
N PRO A 110 -4.04 -21.75 10.25
CA PRO A 110 -4.38 -20.39 9.81
C PRO A 110 -4.64 -20.36 8.29
N SER A 111 -5.74 -19.74 7.89
CA SER A 111 -6.12 -19.57 6.48
C SER A 111 -5.44 -18.37 5.81
N ARG A 112 -4.87 -17.48 6.61
CA ARG A 112 -4.32 -16.20 6.18
C ARG A 112 -3.04 -15.88 6.93
N ARG A 113 -2.19 -15.04 6.32
CA ARG A 113 -0.98 -14.54 6.95
C ARG A 113 -0.78 -13.05 6.72
N LEU A 114 -0.46 -12.34 7.79
CA LEU A 114 -0.12 -10.91 7.75
C LEU A 114 1.37 -10.72 7.47
N HIS A 115 1.68 -9.88 6.50
CA HIS A 115 3.04 -9.50 6.13
C HIS A 115 3.20 -7.99 6.02
N ARG A 116 4.46 -7.55 6.07
CA ARG A 116 4.88 -6.29 5.44
C ARG A 116 4.84 -6.42 3.92
N ARG A 117 4.49 -5.37 3.18
CA ARG A 117 4.25 -5.34 1.72
C ARG A 117 5.46 -5.82 0.93
N ASP A 118 6.65 -5.40 1.33
CA ASP A 118 7.94 -5.74 0.74
C ASP A 118 8.53 -7.04 1.31
N CYS A 119 7.74 -7.85 2.02
CA CYS A 119 8.20 -9.15 2.50
C CYS A 119 8.35 -10.11 1.32
N TRP A 120 9.58 -10.55 1.07
CA TRP A 120 9.92 -11.50 0.01
C TRP A 120 9.26 -12.90 0.13
N GLN A 121 8.62 -13.19 1.27
CA GLN A 121 7.88 -14.44 1.49
C GLN A 121 6.45 -14.42 0.94
N VAL A 122 5.91 -13.26 0.57
CA VAL A 122 4.57 -13.16 -0.02
C VAL A 122 4.63 -13.80 -1.42
N ARG A 123 3.95 -14.94 -1.59
CA ARG A 123 4.02 -15.74 -2.83
C ARG A 123 2.66 -16.08 -3.42
N ASN A 124 1.61 -16.10 -2.60
CA ASN A 124 0.24 -16.45 -3.01
C ASN A 124 -0.62 -15.20 -3.30
N GLU A 125 -1.90 -15.45 -3.62
CA GLU A 125 -2.93 -14.41 -3.70
C GLU A 125 -2.96 -13.60 -2.41
N HIS A 126 -2.90 -12.28 -2.55
CA HIS A 126 -2.81 -11.38 -1.41
C HIS A 126 -3.62 -10.11 -1.63
N THR A 127 -3.99 -9.46 -0.52
CA THR A 127 -4.73 -8.20 -0.52
C THR A 127 -3.99 -7.18 0.32
N LEU A 128 -3.85 -5.96 -0.20
CA LEU A 128 -3.30 -4.82 0.53
C LEU A 128 -4.32 -4.33 1.55
N ILE A 129 -3.89 -4.11 2.79
CA ILE A 129 -4.77 -3.62 3.86
C ILE A 129 -4.19 -2.38 4.56
N PRO A 130 -5.06 -1.50 5.11
CA PRO A 130 -4.63 -0.37 5.93
C PRO A 130 -4.02 -0.82 7.27
N THR A 131 -3.21 0.04 7.88
CA THR A 131 -2.54 -0.21 9.19
C THR A 131 -3.51 -0.54 10.32
N ARG A 132 -4.68 0.10 10.34
CA ARG A 132 -5.72 -0.19 11.34
C ARG A 132 -6.19 -1.64 11.23
N GLU A 133 -6.54 -2.08 10.03
CA GLU A 133 -6.98 -3.45 9.77
C GLU A 133 -5.85 -4.46 10.04
N ALA A 134 -4.60 -4.08 9.75
CA ALA A 134 -3.43 -4.90 10.06
C ALA A 134 -3.21 -5.05 11.58
N ALA A 135 -3.44 -4.01 12.37
CA ALA A 135 -3.39 -4.08 13.83
C ALA A 135 -4.52 -4.95 14.39
N GLU A 136 -5.75 -4.76 13.91
CA GLU A 136 -6.92 -5.57 14.28
C GLU A 136 -6.69 -7.06 13.94
N SER A 137 -6.00 -7.35 12.82
CA SER A 137 -5.69 -8.70 12.38
C SER A 137 -4.76 -9.47 13.32
N GLN A 138 -3.99 -8.81 14.19
CA GLN A 138 -3.06 -9.50 15.10
C GLN A 138 -3.76 -10.38 16.14
N ALA A 139 -4.99 -10.02 16.50
CA ALA A 139 -5.78 -10.74 17.49
C ALA A 139 -6.64 -11.85 16.86
N HIS A 140 -6.67 -11.97 15.52
CA HIS A 140 -7.56 -12.89 14.84
C HIS A 140 -6.94 -14.30 14.75
N PRO A 141 -7.60 -15.35 15.27
CA PRO A 141 -7.02 -16.69 15.36
C PRO A 141 -6.66 -17.29 13.99
N ASP A 142 -7.44 -16.97 12.96
CA ASP A 142 -7.22 -17.47 11.60
C ASP A 142 -6.09 -16.76 10.82
N ILE A 143 -5.50 -15.71 11.39
CA ILE A 143 -4.47 -14.89 10.74
C ILE A 143 -3.14 -15.10 11.46
N ALA A 144 -2.23 -15.81 10.80
CA ALA A 144 -0.87 -15.95 11.29
C ALA A 144 -0.07 -14.65 11.09
N ILE A 145 0.86 -14.39 12.00
CA ILE A 145 1.88 -13.35 11.83
C ILE A 145 3.07 -13.95 11.09
N CYS A 146 3.53 -13.30 10.02
CA CYS A 146 4.76 -13.70 9.36
C CYS A 146 5.95 -13.55 10.32
N ASP A 147 6.65 -14.66 10.55
CA ASP A 147 7.85 -14.78 11.38
C ASP A 147 9.08 -14.07 10.79
N ILE A 148 9.12 -13.88 9.47
CA ILE A 148 10.22 -13.20 8.78
C ILE A 148 10.12 -11.68 8.89
N CYS A 149 9.02 -11.08 8.43
CA CYS A 149 8.87 -9.62 8.43
C CYS A 149 8.33 -9.04 9.74
N ARG A 150 7.84 -9.89 10.66
CA ARG A 150 7.41 -9.54 12.03
C ARG A 150 6.55 -8.26 12.09
N PRO A 151 5.39 -8.24 11.40
CA PRO A 151 4.51 -7.07 11.39
C PRO A 151 4.02 -6.71 12.81
N ASP A 152 3.93 -7.70 13.71
CA ASP A 152 3.60 -7.55 15.13
C ASP A 152 4.53 -6.58 15.90
N LYS A 153 5.78 -6.42 15.46
CA LYS A 153 6.73 -5.52 16.13
C LYS A 153 6.59 -4.06 15.71
N ALA A 154 6.00 -3.81 14.56
CA ALA A 154 5.89 -2.48 13.96
C ALA A 154 4.48 -1.88 14.11
N LEU A 155 3.48 -2.74 14.31
CA LEU A 155 2.10 -2.37 14.53
C LEU A 155 1.83 -2.16 16.04
N PRO A 156 0.94 -1.23 16.41
CA PRO A 156 0.49 -1.06 17.79
C PRO A 156 -0.25 -2.32 18.28
N ARG A 157 -0.19 -2.56 19.59
CA ARG A 157 -0.95 -3.61 20.28
C ARG A 157 -2.36 -3.13 20.62
#